data_AF-X0QDS6-F1
#
_entry.id   AF-X0QDS6-F1
#
_cell.length_a   1.000
_cell.length_b   1.000
_cell.length_c   1.000
_cell.angle_alpha   90.00
_cell.angle_beta   90.00
_cell.angle_gamma   90.00
#
_symmetry.space_group_name_H-M   'P 1'
#
loop_
_entity.id
_entity.type
_entity.pdbx_description
1 polymer ?
#
loop_
_entity_poly.entity_id
_entity_poly.type
_entity_poly.pdbx_seq_one_letter_code
_entity_poly.pdbx_strand_id
1 'polypeptide(L)' 'MHSIEQDFAADNHVTVAVGSKEVEGTQGPGAGFHVHGTGKFVDAGDDFDEMKAKFPWLSRVLEIEIDDIEQRI' A
#
# COMPACT_ATOMS: atom_id res chain seq x y z
N MET A 1 16.35 -13.53 0.92
CA MET A 1 15.30 -12.54 0.62
C MET A 1 14.87 -11.99 1.96
N HIS A 2 15.22 -10.75 2.28
CA HIS A 2 14.72 -10.10 3.50
C HIS A 2 13.23 -9.82 3.29
N SER A 3 12.41 -10.10 4.29
CA SER A 3 10.99 -9.74 4.24
C SER A 3 10.88 -8.22 4.33
N ILE A 4 9.96 -7.62 3.58
CA ILE A 4 9.61 -6.19 3.73
C ILE A 4 9.32 -5.82 5.19
N GLU A 5 8.74 -6.75 5.96
CA GLU A 5 8.50 -6.58 7.40
C GLU A 5 9.79 -6.45 8.22
N GLN A 6 10.86 -7.14 7.83
CA GLN A 6 12.16 -7.00 8.49
C GLN A 6 12.85 -5.70 8.12
N ASP A 7 12.68 -5.25 6.88
CA ASP A 7 13.28 -4.00 6.39
C ASP A 7 12.69 -2.77 7.12
N PHE A 8 11.41 -2.84 7.52
CA PHE A 8 10.73 -1.79 8.30
C PHE A 8 11.38 -1.50 9.65
N ALA A 9 12.18 -2.42 10.20
CA ALA A 9 12.94 -2.17 11.42
C ALA A 9 14.09 -1.15 11.21
N ALA A 10 14.59 -1.03 9.97
CA ALA A 10 15.62 -0.07 9.60
C ALA A 10 15.02 1.19 8.97
N ASP A 11 14.05 1.01 8.07
CA ASP A 11 13.34 2.09 7.40
C ASP A 11 11.95 1.59 6.95
N ASN A 12 10.90 2.20 7.46
CA ASN A 12 9.52 1.84 7.13
C ASN A 12 8.86 2.79 6.13
N HIS A 13 9.61 3.69 5.49
CA HIS A 13 9.07 4.49 4.40
C HIS A 13 8.79 3.62 3.19
N VAL A 14 7.61 3.81 2.59
CA VAL A 14 7.13 3.05 1.45
C VAL A 14 6.75 3.99 0.31
N THR A 15 6.97 3.51 -0.91
CA THR A 15 6.40 4.10 -2.12
C THR A 15 5.54 3.05 -2.80
N VAL A 16 4.24 3.32 -2.91
CA VAL A 16 3.28 2.42 -3.55
C VAL A 16 2.88 3.03 -4.88
N ALA A 17 3.26 2.36 -5.98
CA ALA A 17 2.84 2.74 -7.32
C ALA A 17 1.59 1.93 -7.71
N VAL A 18 0.49 2.63 -7.97
CA VAL A 18 -0.75 2.05 -8.49
C VAL A 18 -1.15 2.76 -9.77
N GLY A 19 -1.78 2.06 -10.70
CA GLY A 19 -2.28 2.69 -11.92
C GLY A 19 -3.25 1.82 -12.67
N SER A 20 -4.09 2.46 -13.47
CA SER A 20 -5.07 1.77 -14.32
C SER A 20 -5.19 2.49 -15.67
N LYS A 21 -5.24 1.69 -16.74
CA LYS A 21 -5.47 2.16 -18.11
C LYS A 21 -6.89 2.66 -18.34
N GLU A 22 -7.84 2.22 -17.50
CA GLU A 22 -9.26 2.54 -17.62
C GLU A 22 -9.60 3.89 -16.96
N VAL A 23 -8.66 4.49 -16.25
CA VAL A 23 -8.80 5.80 -15.62
C VAL A 23 -8.16 6.85 -16.52
N GLU A 24 -8.84 7.96 -16.77
CA GLU A 24 -8.29 9.07 -17.56
C GLU A 24 -7.13 9.75 -16.79
N GLY A 25 -5.97 9.83 -17.45
CA GLY A 25 -4.78 10.50 -16.92
C GLY A 25 -4.66 11.94 -17.42
N THR A 26 -3.53 12.54 -17.10
CA THR A 26 -3.21 13.94 -17.42
C THR A 26 -2.94 14.20 -18.90
N GLN A 27 -2.53 13.18 -19.66
CA GLN A 27 -2.14 13.30 -21.08
C GLN A 27 -2.86 12.29 -22.01
N GLY A 28 -3.85 11.56 -21.51
CA GLY A 28 -4.58 10.54 -22.27
C GLY A 28 -5.15 9.44 -21.38
N PRO A 29 -5.66 8.35 -21.95
CA PRO A 29 -6.17 7.22 -21.18
C PRO A 29 -5.04 6.54 -20.40
N GLY A 30 -5.24 6.38 -19.09
CA GLY A 30 -4.32 5.78 -18.15
C GLY A 30 -3.86 6.77 -17.08
N ALA A 31 -4.23 6.50 -15.82
CA ALA A 31 -3.79 7.25 -14.66
C ALA A 31 -2.92 6.39 -13.74
N GLY A 32 -1.91 7.00 -13.13
CA GLY A 32 -1.00 6.34 -12.21
C GLY A 32 -0.60 7.25 -11.06
N PHE A 33 -0.53 6.70 -9.86
CA PHE A 33 -0.27 7.42 -8.63
C PHE A 33 0.90 6.76 -7.89
N HIS A 34 1.80 7.59 -7.38
CA HIS A 34 2.76 7.21 -6.36
C HIS A 34 2.25 7.71 -5.01
N VAL A 35 1.99 6.78 -4.12
CA VAL A 35 1.63 7.06 -2.72
C VAL A 35 2.90 6.90 -1.90
N HIS A 36 3.32 7.96 -1.23
CA HIS A 36 4.43 7.98 -0.31
C HIS A 36 3.87 7.99 1.12
N GLY A 37 4.47 7.18 1.99
CA GLY A 37 3.98 7.02 3.35
C GLY A 37 4.90 6.20 4.24
N THR A 38 4.44 5.91 5.44
CA THR A 38 5.10 4.97 6.35
C THR A 38 4.23 3.74 6.58
N GLY A 39 4.86 2.56 6.57
CA GLY A 39 4.19 1.28 6.69
C GLY A 39 4.23 0.70 8.11
N LYS A 40 3.18 -0.06 8.45
CA LYS A 40 3.09 -0.88 9.66
C LYS A 40 2.36 -2.18 9.38
N PHE A 41 2.85 -3.29 9.92
CA PHE A 41 2.13 -4.56 9.88
C PHE A 41 1.23 -4.72 11.10
N VAL A 42 -0.03 -5.09 10.88
CA VAL A 42 -1.01 -5.39 11.93
C VAL A 42 -1.51 -6.83 11.79
N ASP A 43 -1.57 -7.54 12.91
CA ASP A 43 -2.02 -8.94 13.01
C ASP A 43 -3.23 -9.15 13.93
N ALA A 44 -3.77 -8.05 14.47
CA ALA A 44 -4.96 -8.03 15.32
C ALA A 44 -5.65 -6.66 15.24
N GLY A 45 -6.93 -6.61 15.63
CA GLY A 45 -7.76 -5.39 15.62
C GLY A 45 -8.76 -5.38 14.47
N ASP A 46 -9.67 -4.40 14.48
CA ASP A 46 -10.80 -4.32 13.56
C ASP A 46 -10.37 -4.35 12.08
N ASP A 47 -9.31 -3.64 11.71
CA ASP A 47 -8.77 -3.65 10.34
C ASP A 47 -8.26 -5.02 9.91
N PHE A 48 -7.60 -5.75 10.81
CA PHE A 48 -7.14 -7.11 10.54
C PHE A 48 -8.32 -8.08 10.42
N ASP A 49 -9.28 -8.01 11.35
CA ASP A 49 -10.45 -8.90 11.37
C ASP A 49 -11.32 -8.71 10.11
N GLU A 50 -11.53 -7.47 9.67
CA GLU A 50 -12.25 -7.17 8.44
C GLU A 50 -11.56 -7.77 7.21
N MET A 51 -10.23 -7.59 7.11
CA MET A 51 -9.46 -8.14 6.01
C MET A 51 -9.42 -9.67 6.07
N LYS A 52 -9.33 -10.27 7.26
CA LYS A 52 -9.27 -11.72 7.45
C LYS A 52 -10.58 -12.39 7.03
N ALA A 53 -11.72 -11.73 7.25
CA ALA A 53 -13.01 -12.18 6.76
C ALA A 53 -13.06 -12.23 5.22
N LYS A 54 -12.44 -11.24 4.53
CA LYS A 54 -12.36 -11.19 3.06
C LYS A 54 -11.29 -12.12 2.48
N PHE A 55 -10.15 -12.23 3.16
CA PHE A 55 -8.97 -12.99 2.74
C PHE A 55 -8.51 -13.92 3.88
N PRO A 56 -9.15 -15.10 4.07
CA PRO A 56 -8.90 -15.97 5.22
C PRO A 56 -7.47 -16.55 5.30
N TRP A 57 -6.71 -16.46 4.21
CA TRP A 57 -5.32 -16.90 4.13
C TRP A 57 -4.31 -15.84 4.59
N LEU A 58 -4.71 -14.58 4.79
CA LEU A 58 -3.78 -13.51 5.18
C LEU A 58 -3.19 -13.78 6.57
N SER A 59 -1.89 -13.55 6.75
CA SER A 59 -1.24 -13.66 8.07
C SER A 59 -1.17 -12.32 8.79
N ARG A 60 -1.10 -11.21 8.05
CA ARG A 60 -0.98 -9.83 8.52
C ARG A 60 -1.53 -8.86 7.47
N VAL A 61 -1.87 -7.65 7.88
CA VAL A 61 -2.26 -6.53 7.01
C VAL A 61 -1.16 -5.47 7.04
N LEU A 62 -0.83 -4.91 5.87
CA LEU A 62 0.04 -3.74 5.77
C LEU A 62 -0.84 -2.48 5.79
N GLU A 63 -0.75 -1.74 6.88
CA GLU A 63 -1.30 -0.40 7.05
C GLU A 63 -0.28 0.62 6.55
N ILE A 64 -0.73 1.64 5.82
CA ILE A 64 0.13 2.71 5.30
C ILE A 64 -0.46 4.04 5.73
N GLU A 65 0.29 4.77 6.56
CA GLU A 65 0.01 6.17 6.86
C GLU A 65 0.55 7.01 5.70
N ILE A 66 -0.32 7.75 5.03
CA ILE A 66 0.02 8.46 3.78
C ILE A 66 0.54 9.86 4.11
N ASP A 67 1.73 10.16 3.61
CA ASP A 67 2.35 11.48 3.68
C ASP A 67 2.05 12.32 2.44
N ASP A 68 2.17 11.72 1.25
CA ASP A 68 2.03 12.39 -0.04
C ASP A 68 1.47 11.46 -1.12
N ILE A 69 0.77 12.04 -2.09
CA ILE A 69 0.23 11.33 -3.26
C ILE A 69 0.54 12.15 -4.51
N GLU A 70 1.32 11.59 -5.43
CA GLU A 70 1.67 12.22 -6.69
C GLU A 70 1.08 11.46 -7.88
N GLN A 71 0.32 12.15 -8.74
CA GLN A 71 -0.11 11.58 -10.02
C GLN A 71 1.02 11.68 -11.04
N ARG A 72 1.46 10.53 -11.57
CA ARG A 72 2.59 10.43 -12.51
C ARG A 72 2.17 10.43 -13.98
N ILE A 73 0.97 9.93 -14.29
CA ILE A 73 0.43 9.85 -15.66
C ILE A 73 -1.04 10.25 -15.70
#